data_AF-A0A7J4HZN8-F1
#
_entry.id   AF-A0A7J4HZN8-F1
#
_cell.length_a   1.000
_cell.length_b   1.000
_cell.length_c   1.000
_cell.angle_alpha   90.00
_cell.angle_beta   90.00
_cell.angle_gamma   90.00
#
_symmetry.space_group_name_H-M   'P 1'
#
loop_
_entity.id
_entity.type
_entity.pdbx_description
1 polymer ?
#
loop_
_entity_poly.entity_id
_entity_poly.type
_entity_poly.pdbx_seq_one_letter_code
_entity_poly.pdbx_strand_id
1 'polypeptide(L)'
;MTDHGSTYYANHPNAIQENTEFRKTLDLPGIKHCLARINRPQTNGKIERFFLTYKTEFLTGSFSCLKDYIKHYNEERPHMSLALQNPASSVD
;
A
#
# COMPACT_ATOMS: atom_id res chain seq x y z
N MET A 1 -5.39 5.29 -1.25
CA MET A 1 -4.93 6.48 -0.50
C MET A 1 -3.42 6.56 -0.65
N THR A 2 -2.85 7.72 -0.90
CA THR A 2 -1.39 7.91 -1.08
C THR A 2 -0.88 9.11 -0.30
N ASP A 3 0.43 9.25 -0.15
CA ASP A 3 1.06 10.50 0.28
C ASP A 3 1.13 11.53 -0.87
N HIS A 4 1.89 12.60 -0.61
CA HIS A 4 2.22 13.67 -1.54
C HIS A 4 3.52 13.41 -2.33
N GLY A 5 3.91 12.14 -2.49
CA GLY A 5 5.04 11.77 -3.34
C GLY A 5 4.80 12.21 -4.79
N SER A 6 5.86 12.61 -5.49
CA SER A 6 5.80 13.20 -6.84
C SER A 6 5.13 12.29 -7.88
N THR A 7 5.14 10.97 -7.65
CA THR A 7 4.44 9.99 -8.49
C THR A 7 2.92 10.13 -8.42
N TYR A 8 2.37 10.47 -7.26
CA TYR A 8 0.93 10.46 -6.99
C TYR A 8 0.35 11.87 -6.84
N TYR A 9 1.19 12.88 -6.65
CA TYR A 9 0.79 14.25 -6.37
C TYR A 9 1.79 15.22 -7.01
N ALA A 10 1.33 16.25 -7.72
CA ALA A 10 2.23 17.28 -8.21
C ALA A 10 2.63 18.21 -7.06
N ASN A 11 3.84 17.96 -6.54
CA ASN A 11 4.36 18.59 -5.33
C ASN A 11 5.16 19.88 -5.60
N HIS A 12 5.16 20.38 -6.84
CA HIS A 12 5.78 21.64 -7.20
C HIS A 12 4.80 22.81 -6.97
N PRO A 13 5.25 23.97 -6.44
CA PRO A 13 4.36 25.09 -6.10
C PRO A 13 3.43 25.57 -7.22
N ASN A 14 3.87 25.46 -8.48
CA ASN A 14 3.13 25.91 -9.66
C ASN A 14 2.46 24.76 -10.44
N ALA A 15 2.43 23.54 -9.88
CA ALA A 15 1.88 22.41 -10.60
C ALA A 15 0.34 22.36 -10.52
N ILE A 16 -0.28 21.96 -11.63
CA ILE A 16 -1.72 21.77 -11.75
C ILE A 16 -2.02 20.29 -11.59
N GLN A 17 -2.73 19.93 -10.52
CA GLN A 17 -3.03 18.55 -10.14
C GLN A 17 -3.80 17.78 -11.22
N GLU A 18 -4.76 18.46 -11.85
CA GLU A 18 -5.68 17.92 -12.86
C GLU A 18 -4.96 17.40 -14.11
N ASN A 19 -3.76 17.93 -14.39
CA ASN A 19 -2.99 17.57 -15.58
C ASN A 19 -2.05 16.37 -15.38
N THR A 20 -2.03 15.76 -14.19
CA THR A 20 -1.18 14.60 -13.93
C THR A 20 -1.78 13.32 -14.49
N GLU A 21 -0.94 12.46 -15.07
CA GLU A 21 -1.37 11.15 -15.61
C GLU A 21 -2.00 10.27 -14.52
N PHE A 22 -1.48 10.33 -13.28
CA PHE A 22 -2.09 9.62 -12.17
C PHE A 22 -3.52 10.10 -11.88
N ARG A 23 -3.80 11.40 -11.95
CA ARG A 23 -5.16 11.90 -11.73
C ARG A 23 -6.09 11.51 -12.87
N LYS A 24 -5.65 11.69 -14.12
CA LYS A 24 -6.43 11.30 -15.31
C LYS A 24 -6.80 9.81 -15.29
N THR A 25 -5.87 8.94 -14.91
CA THR A 25 -6.10 7.49 -14.84
C THR A 25 -7.11 7.09 -13.77
N LEU A 26 -7.20 7.83 -12.66
CA LEU A 26 -8.22 7.62 -11.63
C LEU A 26 -9.58 8.22 -12.00
N ASP A 27 -9.60 9.35 -12.70
CA ASP A 27 -10.84 10.02 -13.12
C ASP A 27 -11.61 9.20 -14.17
N LEU A 28 -10.90 8.46 -15.06
CA LEU A 28 -11.51 7.56 -16.06
C LEU A 28 -12.53 6.57 -15.47
N PRO A 29 -12.19 5.78 -14.42
CA PRO A 29 -13.14 4.92 -13.71
C PRO A 29 -13.93 5.64 -12.59
N GLY A 30 -13.78 6.95 -12.40
CA GLY A 30 -14.45 7.70 -11.33
C GLY A 30 -13.91 7.40 -9.92
N ILE A 31 -12.64 6.99 -9.81
CA ILE A 31 -12.01 6.69 -8.53
C ILE A 31 -11.59 7.99 -7.82
N LYS A 32 -12.16 8.24 -6.64
CA LYS A 32 -11.75 9.35 -5.79
C LYS A 32 -10.37 9.10 -5.18
N HIS A 33 -9.39 9.94 -5.53
CA HIS A 33 -8.07 9.90 -4.92
C HIS A 33 -8.09 10.51 -3.50
N CYS A 34 -7.88 9.67 -2.49
CA CYS A 34 -7.71 10.10 -1.09
C CYS A 34 -6.23 10.33 -0.77
N LEU A 35 -5.89 11.53 -0.28
CA LEU A 35 -4.54 11.90 0.11
C LEU A 35 -4.36 11.86 1.63
N ALA A 36 -3.21 11.34 2.06
CA ALA A 36 -2.78 11.44 3.45
C ALA A 36 -2.48 12.90 3.81
N ARG A 37 -2.83 13.31 5.03
CA ARG A 37 -2.56 14.68 5.49
C ARG A 37 -1.04 14.92 5.57
N ILE A 38 -0.61 16.12 5.18
CA ILE A 38 0.80 16.53 5.27
C ILE A 38 1.28 16.40 6.73
N ASN A 39 2.51 15.89 6.91
CA ASN A 39 3.15 15.65 8.20
C ASN A 39 2.38 14.67 9.13
N ARG A 40 1.63 13.71 8.56
CA ARG A 40 0.94 12.64 9.29
C ARG A 40 1.29 11.26 8.72
N PRO A 41 2.52 10.76 8.97
CA PRO A 41 3.02 9.50 8.39
C PRO A 41 2.15 8.28 8.74
N GLN A 42 1.53 8.29 9.92
CA GLN A 42 0.64 7.20 10.37
C GLN A 42 -0.52 6.89 9.41
N THR A 43 -0.93 7.85 8.58
CA THR A 43 -2.00 7.63 7.59
C THR A 43 -1.65 6.53 6.59
N ASN A 44 -0.38 6.40 6.24
CA ASN A 44 0.16 5.35 5.38
C ASN A 44 0.77 4.18 6.20
N GLY A 45 0.52 4.13 7.51
CA GLY A 45 1.14 3.16 8.41
C GLY A 45 0.86 1.70 8.04
N LYS A 46 -0.28 1.40 7.39
CA LYS A 46 -0.58 0.05 6.88
C LYS A 46 0.39 -0.37 5.76
N ILE A 47 0.65 0.51 4.79
CA ILE A 47 1.56 0.20 3.69
C ILE A 47 3.01 0.20 4.15
N GLU A 48 3.39 1.10 5.06
CA GLU A 48 4.70 1.10 5.71
C GLU A 48 4.93 -0.20 6.50
N ARG A 49 3.92 -0.65 7.26
CA ARG A 49 3.98 -1.92 7.99
C ARG A 49 4.09 -3.10 7.04
N PHE A 50 3.34 -3.10 5.93
CA PHE A 50 3.43 -4.14 4.91
C PHE A 50 4.85 -4.26 4.34
N PHE A 51 5.48 -3.14 3.98
CA PHE A 51 6.87 -3.15 3.50
C PHE A 51 7.89 -3.56 4.56
N LEU A 52 7.67 -3.18 5.82
CA LEU A 52 8.50 -3.65 6.92
C LEU A 52 8.39 -5.17 7.07
N THR A 53 7.17 -5.71 7.07
CA THR A 53 6.92 -7.16 7.13
C THR A 53 7.60 -7.91 5.99
N TYR A 54 7.49 -7.41 4.74
CA TYR A 54 8.22 -7.95 3.60
C TYR A 54 9.73 -8.04 3.89
N LYS A 55 10.34 -6.92 4.30
CA LYS A 55 11.79 -6.88 4.53
C LYS A 55 12.21 -7.82 5.65
N THR A 56 11.47 -7.87 6.75
CA THR A 56 11.79 -8.71 7.90
C THR A 56 11.67 -10.20 7.57
N GLU A 57 10.59 -10.61 6.89
CA GLU A 57 10.33 -12.02 6.58
C GLU A 57 11.09 -12.50 5.32
N PHE A 58 11.53 -11.60 4.45
CA PHE A 58 12.45 -11.97 3.36
C PHE A 58 13.78 -12.48 3.93
N LEU A 59 14.25 -11.88 5.04
CA LEU A 59 15.50 -12.28 5.70
C LEU A 59 15.41 -13.66 6.38
N THR A 60 14.20 -14.18 6.63
CA THR A 60 14.03 -15.53 7.20
C THR A 60 14.10 -16.63 6.15
N GLY A 61 14.11 -16.29 4.85
CA GLY A 61 14.07 -17.24 3.75
C GLY A 61 12.70 -17.91 3.57
N SER A 62 11.64 -17.36 4.17
CA SER A 62 10.27 -17.90 4.06
C SER A 62 9.67 -17.76 2.66
N PHE A 63 10.25 -16.91 1.81
CA PHE A 63 9.89 -16.74 0.40
C PHE A 63 11.09 -16.18 -0.38
N SER A 64 11.09 -16.32 -1.71
CA SER A 64 12.26 -16.00 -2.55
C SER A 64 12.09 -14.76 -3.45
N CYS A 65 10.85 -14.38 -3.72
CA CYS A 65 10.54 -13.25 -4.59
C CYS A 65 9.22 -12.58 -4.20
N LEU A 66 8.88 -11.46 -4.87
CA LEU A 66 7.64 -10.74 -4.60
C LEU A 66 6.40 -11.62 -4.83
N LYS A 67 6.38 -12.46 -5.87
CA LYS A 67 5.25 -13.34 -6.15
C LYS A 67 5.03 -14.32 -4.98
N ASP A 68 6.11 -14.93 -4.51
CA ASP A 68 6.07 -15.84 -3.36
C ASP A 68 5.62 -15.10 -2.10
N TYR A 69 6.08 -13.86 -1.90
CA TYR A 69 5.65 -13.04 -0.78
C TYR A 69 4.14 -12.77 -0.77
N ILE A 70 3.56 -12.44 -1.92
CA ILE A 70 2.11 -12.19 -2.01
C ILE A 70 1.33 -13.44 -1.60
N LYS A 71 1.78 -14.63 -2.04
CA LYS A 71 1.21 -15.90 -1.60
C LYS A 71 1.41 -16.12 -0.11
N HIS A 72 2.64 -15.98 0.37
CA HIS A 72 2.99 -16.15 1.78
C HIS A 72 2.13 -15.26 2.68
N TYR A 73 2.03 -13.96 2.38
CA TYR A 73 1.31 -12.99 3.19
C TYR A 73 -0.19 -13.24 3.25
N ASN A 74 -0.80 -13.61 2.12
CA ASN A 74 -2.25 -13.75 1.99
C ASN A 74 -2.78 -15.14 2.35
N GLU A 75 -1.98 -16.21 2.17
CA GLU A 75 -2.46 -17.59 2.25
C GLU A 75 -1.76 -18.41 3.36
N GLU A 76 -0.57 -18.03 3.81
CA GLU A 76 0.24 -18.89 4.71
C GLU A 76 0.52 -18.22 6.05
N ARG A 77 0.76 -16.91 6.04
CA ARG A 77 1.13 -16.12 7.21
C ARG A 77 -0.05 -15.99 8.17
N PRO A 78 0.05 -16.44 9.42
CA PRO A 78 -0.98 -16.21 10.42
C PRO A 78 -0.95 -14.74 10.89
N HIS A 79 -2.11 -14.11 11.01
CA HIS A 79 -2.22 -12.73 11.50
C HIS A 79 -2.96 -12.70 12.84
N MET A 80 -2.33 -12.14 13.88
CA MET A 80 -2.93 -12.04 15.20
C MET A 80 -4.24 -11.23 15.21
N SER A 81 -4.33 -10.18 14.38
CA SER A 81 -5.56 -9.38 14.24
C SER A 81 -6.71 -10.14 13.58
N LEU A 82 -6.44 -11.29 12.96
CA LEU A 82 -7.40 -12.14 12.27
C LEU A 82 -7.56 -13.50 12.99
N ALA A 83 -7.41 -13.53 14.32
CA ALA A 83 -7.49 -14.78 15.10
C ALA A 83 -6.58 -15.90 14.57
N LEU A 84 -5.37 -15.55 14.13
CA LEU A 84 -4.37 -16.43 13.50
C LEU A 84 -4.75 -17.00 12.13
N GLN A 85 -5.84 -16.51 11.52
CA GLN A 85 -6.15 -16.77 10.12
C GLN A 85 -5.24 -15.98 9.18
N ASN A 86 -5.20 -16.42 7.92
CA ASN A 86 -4.59 -15.66 6.84
C ASN A 86 -5.65 -14.72 6.20
N PRO A 87 -5.23 -13.65 5.49
CA PRO A 87 -6.15 -12.71 4.86
C PRO A 87 -7.11 -13.33 3.83
N ALA A 88 -6.71 -14.40 3.15
CA ALA A 88 -7.56 -15.06 2.15
C ALA A 88 -8.71 -15.89 2.77
N SER A 89 -8.55 -16.33 4.02
CA SER A 89 -9.53 -17.13 4.76
C SER A 89 -10.33 -16.33 5.78
N SER A 90 -9.92 -15.11 6.10
CA SER A 90 -10.72 -14.20 6.91
C SER A 90 -11.96 -13.77 6.14
N VAL A 91 -13.13 -14.10 6.68
CA VAL A 91 -14.42 -13.62 6.17
C VAL A 91 -14.77 -12.34 6.92
N ASP A 92 -15.13 -11.27 6.20
CA ASP A 92 -15.58 -9.99 6.77
C ASP A 92 -16.90 -10.12 7.56
#